data_AF-A0AAI9CP77-F1
#
_entry.id   AF-A0AAI9CP77-F1
#
_cell.length_a   1.000
_cell.length_b   1.000
_cell.length_c   1.000
_cell.angle_alpha   90.00
_cell.angle_beta   90.00
_cell.angle_gamma   90.00
#
_symmetry.space_group_name_H-M   'P 1'
#
loop_
_entity.id
_entity.type
_entity.pdbx_description
1 polymer ?
#
loop_
_entity_poly.entity_id
_entity_poly.type
_entity_poly.pdbx_seq_one_letter_code
_entity_poly.pdbx_strand_id
1 'polypeptide(L)'
;MPLFARVLGPAFATLAAPVQALHAAPLPCRYVGQARIVRGRHWLVPLLAALARLPKDGGALPTEVAFSAHGQGEQWARQFGRWPMVSRLWAHEGCLREQLGAVRFEFDLQAREGGIDWSVRRVWAFGLLPLPRRWFGGVRCREAWQGERYTFLVDVTLPWAGALIRYEGWLEPQ
;
A
#
# COMPACT_ATOMS: atom_id res chain seq x y z
N MET A 1 17.36 -6.35 9.53
CA MET A 1 16.86 -4.95 9.45
C MET A 1 15.50 -4.98 8.76
N PRO A 2 14.49 -4.26 9.29
CA PRO A 2 13.16 -4.19 8.67
C PRO A 2 13.20 -3.62 7.25
N LEU A 3 12.24 -4.01 6.40
CA LEU A 3 12.24 -3.63 4.98
C LEU A 3 12.22 -2.12 4.79
N PHE A 4 11.33 -1.43 5.50
CA PHE A 4 11.15 0.01 5.40
C PHE A 4 12.36 0.78 5.92
N ALA A 5 13.01 0.30 6.98
CA ALA A 5 14.26 0.88 7.46
C ALA A 5 15.39 0.78 6.42
N ARG A 6 15.42 -0.28 5.60
CA ARG A 6 16.39 -0.41 4.50
C ARG A 6 16.12 0.54 3.34
N VAL A 7 14.84 0.85 3.06
CA VAL A 7 14.45 1.74 1.95
C VAL A 7 14.54 3.21 2.35
N LEU A 8 13.99 3.59 3.51
CA LEU A 8 14.01 4.96 4.02
C LEU A 8 15.36 5.37 4.62
N GLY A 9 16.18 4.42 5.04
CA GLY A 9 17.47 4.69 5.66
C GLY A 9 17.34 5.56 6.91
N PRO A 10 18.15 6.62 7.06
CA PRO A 10 18.09 7.52 8.22
C PRO A 10 16.73 8.19 8.42
N ALA A 11 15.96 8.41 7.35
CA ALA A 11 14.65 9.04 7.41
C ALA A 11 13.63 8.20 8.20
N PHE A 12 13.86 6.89 8.34
CA PHE A 12 13.03 6.00 9.16
C PHE A 12 12.95 6.44 10.62
N ALA A 13 14.00 7.05 11.16
CA ALA A 13 14.03 7.56 12.54
C ALA A 13 13.21 8.85 12.73
N THR A 14 12.78 9.50 11.65
CA THR A 14 11.95 10.72 11.68
C THR A 14 10.45 10.43 11.68
N LEU A 15 10.07 9.15 11.53
CA LEU A 15 8.69 8.72 11.56
C LEU A 15 8.11 8.82 12.97
N ALA A 16 6.79 9.00 13.05
CA ALA A 16 6.09 8.93 14.32
C ALA A 16 6.25 7.52 14.91
N ALA A 17 6.39 7.43 16.24
CA ALA A 17 6.67 6.17 16.93
C ALA A 17 5.71 5.02 16.54
N PRO A 18 4.40 5.24 16.35
CA PRO A 18 3.48 4.16 15.94
C PRO A 18 3.71 3.67 14.50
N VAL A 19 4.06 4.57 13.57
CA VAL A 19 4.40 4.19 12.19
C VAL A 19 5.72 3.42 12.18
N GLN A 20 6.70 3.90 12.94
CA GLN A 20 7.97 3.21 13.11
C GLN A 20 7.80 1.83 13.74
N ALA A 21 6.97 1.71 14.78
CA ALA A 21 6.70 0.47 15.49
C ALA A 21 6.02 -0.57 14.59
N LEU A 22 5.06 -0.15 13.75
CA LEU A 22 4.42 -1.06 12.78
C LEU A 22 5.44 -1.66 11.81
N HIS A 23 6.32 -0.82 11.27
CA HIS A 23 7.34 -1.23 10.29
C HIS A 23 8.59 -1.85 10.92
N ALA A 24 8.76 -1.76 12.23
CA ALA A 24 9.83 -2.40 12.99
C ALA A 24 9.35 -3.65 13.76
N ALA A 25 8.05 -3.93 13.75
CA ALA A 25 7.46 -5.03 14.49
C ALA A 25 8.07 -6.38 14.03
N PRO A 26 8.37 -7.29 14.97
CA PRO A 26 8.75 -8.65 14.62
C PRO A 26 7.64 -9.31 13.79
N LEU A 27 8.02 -9.92 12.67
CA LEU A 27 7.10 -10.64 11.80
C LEU A 27 7.02 -12.13 12.22
N PRO A 28 5.83 -12.77 12.17
CA PRO A 28 4.57 -12.23 11.70
C PRO A 28 3.86 -11.35 12.74
N CYS A 29 3.17 -10.30 12.28
CA CYS A 29 2.33 -9.46 13.13
C CYS A 29 0.98 -9.18 12.45
N ARG A 30 -0.03 -8.84 13.25
CA ARG A 30 -1.41 -8.65 12.79
C ARG A 30 -1.96 -7.32 13.31
N TYR A 31 -2.65 -6.63 12.43
CA TYR A 31 -3.28 -5.35 12.70
C TYR A 31 -4.73 -5.43 12.28
N VAL A 32 -5.62 -4.81 13.04
CA VAL A 32 -7.05 -4.79 12.77
C VAL A 32 -7.56 -3.36 12.81
N GLY A 33 -8.66 -3.11 12.10
CA GLY A 33 -9.28 -1.80 12.07
C GLY A 33 -10.39 -1.72 11.06
N GLN A 34 -10.55 -0.55 10.46
CA GLN A 34 -11.64 -0.29 9.52
C GLN A 34 -11.14 0.51 8.34
N ALA A 35 -11.65 0.16 7.15
CA ALA A 35 -11.36 0.88 5.93
C ALA A 35 -12.65 1.17 5.16
N ARG A 36 -12.66 2.31 4.50
CA ARG A 36 -13.65 2.68 3.50
C ARG A 36 -13.02 2.55 2.13
N ILE A 37 -13.71 1.89 1.20
CA ILE A 37 -13.23 1.65 -0.16
C ILE A 37 -14.25 2.23 -1.15
N VAL A 38 -13.77 3.10 -2.02
CA VAL A 38 -14.54 3.74 -3.07
C VAL A 38 -13.86 3.42 -4.40
N ARG A 39 -14.57 2.73 -5.28
CA ARG A 39 -14.10 2.48 -6.65
C ARG A 39 -14.53 3.60 -7.60
N GLY A 40 -13.74 3.77 -8.65
CA GLY A 40 -14.11 4.59 -9.79
C GLY A 40 -15.38 4.13 -10.49
N ARG A 41 -15.99 5.07 -11.23
CA ARG A 41 -17.19 4.82 -12.04
C ARG A 41 -16.88 4.45 -13.50
N HIS A 42 -15.60 4.47 -13.89
CA HIS A 42 -15.17 4.19 -15.26
C HIS A 42 -15.27 2.70 -15.59
N TRP A 43 -15.67 2.37 -16.82
CA TRP A 43 -15.93 0.98 -17.26
C TRP A 43 -14.71 0.05 -17.22
N LEU A 44 -13.50 0.61 -17.30
CA LEU A 44 -12.22 -0.12 -17.15
C LEU A 44 -11.84 -0.45 -15.70
N VAL A 45 -12.45 0.21 -14.70
CA VAL A 45 -12.16 0.00 -13.27
C VAL A 45 -12.29 -1.47 -12.85
N PRO A 46 -13.38 -2.20 -13.17
CA PRO A 46 -13.49 -3.61 -12.79
C PRO A 46 -12.40 -4.49 -13.38
N LEU A 47 -11.98 -4.26 -14.63
CA LEU A 47 -10.92 -5.03 -15.28
C LEU A 47 -9.56 -4.78 -14.60
N LEU A 48 -9.20 -3.51 -14.41
CA LEU A 48 -7.96 -3.12 -13.75
C LEU A 48 -7.92 -3.59 -12.30
N ALA A 49 -9.05 -3.48 -11.59
CA ALA A 49 -9.20 -3.99 -10.25
C ALA A 49 -9.06 -5.51 -10.17
N ALA A 50 -9.58 -6.26 -11.15
CA ALA A 50 -9.38 -7.70 -11.22
C ALA A 50 -7.90 -8.07 -11.44
N LEU A 51 -7.21 -7.36 -12.35
CA LEU A 51 -5.78 -7.56 -12.60
C LEU A 51 -4.92 -7.33 -11.34
N ALA A 52 -5.24 -6.29 -10.57
CA ALA A 52 -4.57 -5.97 -9.31
C ALA A 52 -5.20 -6.67 -8.08
N ARG A 53 -6.19 -7.56 -8.26
CA ARG A 53 -6.95 -8.20 -7.17
C ARG A 53 -7.41 -7.22 -6.08
N LEU A 54 -7.87 -6.05 -6.50
CA LEU A 54 -8.35 -5.01 -5.60
C LEU A 54 -9.73 -5.37 -5.04
N PRO A 55 -10.05 -4.98 -3.79
CA PRO A 55 -11.35 -5.21 -3.16
C PRO A 55 -12.46 -4.38 -3.83
N LYS A 56 -13.73 -4.81 -3.69
CA LYS A 56 -14.90 -4.05 -4.19
C LYS A 56 -15.18 -2.83 -3.32
N ASP A 57 -16.06 -1.95 -3.79
CA ASP A 57 -16.56 -0.83 -3.01
C ASP A 57 -17.23 -1.32 -1.72
N GLY A 58 -17.10 -0.53 -0.66
CA GLY A 58 -17.70 -0.81 0.63
C GLY A 58 -17.42 0.29 1.66
N GLY A 59 -18.43 0.61 2.46
CA GLY A 59 -18.30 1.53 3.60
C GLY A 59 -17.97 0.77 4.88
N ALA A 60 -16.99 1.27 5.65
CA ALA A 60 -16.62 0.76 6.98
C ALA A 60 -16.41 -0.78 7.01
N LEU A 61 -15.61 -1.29 6.08
CA LEU A 61 -15.27 -2.71 6.03
C LEU A 61 -14.31 -3.05 7.18
N PRO A 62 -14.58 -4.12 7.95
CA PRO A 62 -13.60 -4.62 8.92
C PRO A 62 -12.33 -4.99 8.14
N THR A 63 -11.22 -4.42 8.56
CA THR A 63 -9.95 -4.54 7.85
C THR A 63 -8.96 -5.22 8.76
N GLU A 64 -8.28 -6.20 8.21
CA GLU A 64 -7.22 -6.92 8.87
C GLU A 64 -5.99 -6.91 7.97
N VAL A 65 -4.82 -6.66 8.54
CA VAL A 65 -3.56 -6.73 7.81
C VAL A 65 -2.61 -7.62 8.59
N ALA A 66 -2.28 -8.76 8.00
CA ALA A 66 -1.25 -9.65 8.50
C ALA A 66 0.03 -9.43 7.69
N PHE A 67 1.10 -9.08 8.39
CA PHE A 67 2.43 -8.91 7.83
C PHE A 67 3.22 -10.18 8.15
N SER A 68 3.87 -10.76 7.15
CA SER A 68 4.74 -11.92 7.32
C SER A 68 6.04 -11.75 6.55
N ALA A 69 7.14 -12.30 7.08
CA ALA A 69 8.40 -12.32 6.37
C ALA A 69 8.31 -13.32 5.21
N HIS A 70 8.68 -12.90 4.00
CA HIS A 70 8.66 -13.75 2.81
C HIS A 70 9.97 -13.60 2.02
N GLY A 71 10.91 -14.51 2.27
CA GLY A 71 12.23 -14.50 1.63
C GLY A 71 13.03 -13.26 2.05
N GLN A 72 13.46 -12.45 1.07
CA GLN A 72 14.19 -11.19 1.30
C GLN A 72 13.26 -9.97 1.48
N GLY A 73 11.95 -10.20 1.53
CA GLY A 73 10.92 -9.16 1.61
C GLY A 73 9.82 -9.51 2.62
N GLU A 74 8.70 -8.84 2.45
CA GLU A 74 7.51 -8.95 3.29
C GLU A 74 6.31 -9.33 2.43
N GLN A 75 5.41 -10.12 2.99
CA GLN A 75 4.11 -10.37 2.41
C GLN A 75 3.06 -9.70 3.29
N TRP A 76 2.23 -8.88 2.66
CA TRP A 76 1.14 -8.20 3.33
C TRP A 76 -0.16 -8.85 2.87
N ALA A 77 -0.80 -9.59 3.78
CA ALA A 77 -2.12 -10.15 3.55
C ALA A 77 -3.16 -9.22 4.18
N ARG A 78 -3.81 -8.41 3.34
CA ARG A 78 -4.87 -7.48 3.72
C ARG A 78 -6.22 -8.14 3.46
N GLN A 79 -7.12 -8.14 4.42
CA GLN A 79 -8.48 -8.61 4.26
C GLN A 79 -9.43 -7.45 4.52
N PHE A 80 -10.17 -7.05 3.49
CA PHE A 80 -11.16 -5.98 3.55
C PHE A 80 -12.57 -6.60 3.52
N GLY A 81 -13.16 -6.80 4.68
CA GLY A 81 -14.38 -7.59 4.83
C GLY A 81 -14.17 -9.00 4.29
N ARG A 82 -14.90 -9.36 3.23
CA ARG A 82 -14.77 -10.68 2.56
C ARG A 82 -13.70 -10.73 1.47
N TRP A 83 -13.03 -9.62 1.17
CA TRP A 83 -12.13 -9.52 0.02
C TRP A 83 -10.67 -9.62 0.46
N PRO A 84 -9.98 -10.75 0.15
CA PRO A 84 -8.56 -10.87 0.41
C PRO A 84 -7.76 -10.11 -0.66
N MET A 85 -6.73 -9.40 -0.23
CA MET A 85 -5.78 -8.65 -1.04
C MET A 85 -4.38 -8.94 -0.51
N VAL A 86 -3.60 -9.71 -1.27
CA VAL A 86 -2.24 -10.08 -0.89
C VAL A 86 -1.24 -9.36 -1.78
N SER A 87 -0.31 -8.64 -1.18
CA SER A 87 0.84 -8.05 -1.86
C SER A 87 2.15 -8.60 -1.31
N ARG A 88 3.17 -8.57 -2.16
CA ARG A 88 4.55 -8.94 -1.80
C ARG A 88 5.44 -7.74 -2.01
N LEU A 89 6.20 -7.39 -0.99
CA LEU A 89 7.04 -6.20 -0.95
C LEU A 89 8.49 -6.60 -0.75
N TRP A 90 9.41 -5.96 -1.46
CA TRP A 90 10.85 -6.17 -1.24
C TRP A 90 11.64 -4.92 -1.64
N ALA A 91 12.80 -4.75 -1.02
CA ALA A 91 13.70 -3.65 -1.34
C ALA A 91 14.52 -4.02 -2.57
N HIS A 92 14.64 -3.09 -3.50
CA HIS A 92 15.45 -3.24 -4.69
C HIS A 92 16.02 -1.90 -5.12
N GLU A 93 17.35 -1.78 -5.20
CA GLU A 93 18.05 -0.56 -5.64
C GLU A 93 17.61 0.71 -4.88
N GLY A 94 17.39 0.60 -3.57
CA GLY A 94 16.94 1.72 -2.73
C GLY A 94 15.46 2.11 -2.93
N CYS A 95 14.72 1.38 -3.76
CA CYS A 95 13.27 1.55 -3.96
C CYS A 95 12.50 0.39 -3.33
N LEU A 96 11.21 0.62 -3.04
CA LEU A 96 10.30 -0.42 -2.58
C LEU A 96 9.55 -1.00 -3.78
N ARG A 97 9.71 -2.30 -4.05
CA ARG A 97 8.90 -2.98 -5.06
C ARG A 97 7.74 -3.70 -4.39
N GLU A 98 6.52 -3.44 -4.87
CA GLU A 98 5.31 -4.14 -4.45
C GLU A 98 4.71 -4.90 -5.64
N GLN A 99 4.54 -6.20 -5.51
CA GLN A 99 3.76 -7.01 -6.44
C GLN A 99 2.37 -7.24 -5.88
N LEU A 100 1.38 -6.76 -6.62
CA LEU A 100 -0.03 -6.85 -6.29
C LEU A 100 -0.79 -7.49 -7.46
N GLY A 101 -1.16 -8.76 -7.30
CA GLY A 101 -1.78 -9.52 -8.37
C GLY A 101 -0.88 -9.66 -9.60
N ALA A 102 -1.39 -9.25 -10.76
CA ALA A 102 -0.65 -9.21 -12.01
C ALA A 102 0.15 -7.91 -12.18
N VAL A 103 0.04 -6.95 -11.28
CA VAL A 103 0.71 -5.65 -11.40
C VAL A 103 1.88 -5.56 -10.43
N ARG A 104 2.99 -5.01 -10.88
CA ARG A 104 4.16 -4.71 -10.05
C ARG A 104 4.37 -3.21 -10.04
N PHE A 105 4.53 -2.65 -8.86
CA PHE A 105 4.83 -1.25 -8.63
C PHE A 105 6.23 -1.13 -8.04
N GLU A 106 6.92 -0.05 -8.40
CA GLU A 106 8.13 0.40 -7.75
C GLU A 106 7.84 1.78 -7.20
N PHE A 107 7.94 1.90 -5.89
CA PHE A 107 7.65 3.09 -5.10
C PHE A 107 8.94 3.70 -4.58
N ASP A 108 8.96 5.02 -4.60
CA ASP A 108 9.89 5.82 -3.82
C ASP A 108 9.19 6.19 -2.50
N LEU A 109 9.87 5.95 -1.37
CA LEU A 109 9.34 6.23 -0.05
C LEU A 109 9.98 7.50 0.50
N GLN A 110 9.15 8.41 0.98
CA GLN A 110 9.61 9.65 1.60
C GLN A 110 8.97 9.82 2.97
N ALA A 111 9.79 9.96 4.00
CA ALA A 111 9.29 10.30 5.34
C ALA A 111 8.85 11.76 5.34
N ARG A 112 7.58 12.01 5.68
CA ARG A 112 7.01 13.36 5.71
C ARG A 112 6.01 13.48 6.85
N GLU A 113 6.16 14.53 7.66
CA GLU A 113 5.21 14.85 8.75
C GLU A 113 4.98 13.66 9.72
N GLY A 114 6.04 12.88 10.00
CA GLY A 114 5.95 11.67 10.84
C GLY A 114 5.27 10.47 10.17
N GLY A 115 4.87 10.59 8.90
CA GLY A 115 4.30 9.53 8.08
C GLY A 115 5.22 9.12 6.93
N ILE A 116 4.70 8.24 6.07
CA ILE A 116 5.39 7.77 4.85
C ILE A 116 4.52 8.10 3.64
N ASP A 117 5.04 8.94 2.75
CA ASP A 117 4.46 9.21 1.44
C ASP A 117 5.10 8.27 0.42
N TRP A 118 4.26 7.56 -0.34
CA TRP A 118 4.68 6.66 -1.39
C TRP A 118 4.38 7.28 -2.75
N SER A 119 5.42 7.40 -3.57
CA SER A 119 5.30 7.90 -4.92
C SER A 119 5.63 6.81 -5.93
N VAL A 120 4.76 6.60 -6.92
CA VAL A 120 5.01 5.60 -7.97
C VAL A 120 6.13 6.07 -8.89
N ARG A 121 7.19 5.27 -8.96
CA ARG A 121 8.31 5.48 -9.88
C ARG A 121 8.10 4.72 -11.19
N ARG A 122 7.75 3.43 -11.11
CA ARG A 122 7.52 2.55 -12.27
C ARG A 122 6.42 1.54 -11.96
N VAL A 123 5.74 1.10 -13.02
CA VAL A 123 4.71 0.06 -12.94
C VAL A 123 4.88 -0.90 -14.09
N TRP A 124 4.71 -2.19 -13.83
CA TRP A 124 4.69 -3.24 -14.84
C TRP A 124 3.39 -4.04 -14.74
N ALA A 125 2.71 -4.20 -15.87
CA ALA A 125 1.63 -5.18 -16.01
C ALA A 125 2.22 -6.56 -16.30
N PHE A 126 1.59 -7.59 -15.74
CA PHE A 126 2.04 -9.00 -15.79
C PHE A 126 3.49 -9.20 -15.33
N GLY A 127 4.03 -8.26 -14.53
CA GLY A 127 5.42 -8.24 -14.10
C GLY A 127 6.46 -8.01 -15.20
N LEU A 128 6.03 -7.79 -16.45
CA LEU A 128 6.91 -7.74 -17.63
C LEU A 128 6.67 -6.48 -18.48
N LEU A 129 5.41 -6.08 -18.69
CA LEU A 129 5.07 -4.99 -19.59
C LEU A 129 5.16 -3.64 -18.86
N PRO A 130 6.16 -2.79 -19.13
CA PRO A 130 6.28 -1.49 -18.48
C PRO A 130 5.12 -0.59 -18.89
N LEU A 131 4.40 -0.04 -17.92
CA LEU A 131 3.32 0.91 -18.15
C LEU A 131 3.83 2.36 -18.12
N PRO A 132 3.23 3.28 -18.89
CA PRO A 132 3.65 4.68 -18.91
C PRO A 132 3.54 5.33 -17.52
N ARG A 133 4.65 5.83 -16.98
CA ARG A 133 4.71 6.52 -15.67
C ARG A 133 3.70 7.67 -15.55
N ARG A 134 3.43 8.38 -16.65
CA ARG A 134 2.41 9.45 -16.72
C ARG A 134 1.01 8.99 -16.28
N TRP A 135 0.70 7.69 -16.37
CA TRP A 135 -0.58 7.16 -15.91
C TRP A 135 -0.69 7.11 -14.38
N PHE A 136 0.44 7.08 -13.68
CA PHE A 136 0.48 6.85 -12.24
C PHE A 136 0.86 8.10 -11.44
N GLY A 137 0.89 9.28 -12.08
CA GLY A 137 1.12 10.55 -11.38
C GLY A 137 -0.01 10.92 -10.40
N GLY A 138 -1.19 10.31 -10.56
CA GLY A 138 -2.32 10.42 -9.63
C GLY A 138 -2.35 9.33 -8.56
N VAL A 139 -1.31 8.50 -8.44
CA VAL A 139 -1.21 7.50 -7.35
C VAL A 139 -0.56 8.13 -6.15
N ARG A 140 -1.28 8.15 -5.04
CA ARG A 140 -0.83 8.66 -3.75
C ARG A 140 -1.15 7.62 -2.69
N CYS A 141 -0.13 7.07 -2.06
CA CYS A 141 -0.31 6.34 -0.82
C CYS A 141 0.35 7.13 0.30
N ARG A 142 -0.37 7.32 1.40
CA ARG A 142 0.13 7.99 2.58
C ARG A 142 -0.20 7.15 3.80
N GLU A 143 0.83 6.88 4.57
CA GLU A 143 0.70 6.32 5.91
C GLU A 143 0.98 7.44 6.90
N ALA A 144 0.10 7.64 7.86
CA ALA A 144 0.23 8.68 8.84
C ALA A 144 -0.26 8.21 10.20
N TRP A 145 0.08 8.95 11.23
CA TRP A 145 -0.46 8.74 12.56
C TRP A 145 -1.37 9.90 12.93
N GLN A 146 -2.59 9.60 13.39
CA GLN A 146 -3.56 10.60 13.80
C GLN A 146 -4.13 10.24 15.17
N GLY A 147 -3.77 11.04 16.19
CA GLY A 147 -4.26 10.88 17.56
C GLY A 147 -3.58 9.70 18.26
N GLU A 148 -4.17 8.51 18.19
CA GLU A 148 -3.59 7.27 18.74
C GLU A 148 -3.53 6.15 17.70
N ARG A 149 -4.10 6.37 16.52
CA ARG A 149 -4.31 5.33 15.51
C ARG A 149 -3.38 5.51 14.33
N TYR A 150 -2.87 4.39 13.83
CA TYR A 150 -2.23 4.37 12.52
C TYR A 150 -3.32 4.55 11.45
N THR A 151 -3.10 5.47 10.52
CA THR A 151 -4.01 5.77 9.42
C THR A 151 -3.33 5.54 8.09
N PHE A 152 -4.08 5.03 7.13
CA PHE A 152 -3.59 4.83 5.77
C PHE A 152 -4.59 5.40 4.79
N LEU A 153 -4.07 6.02 3.74
CA LEU A 153 -4.83 6.52 2.62
C LEU A 153 -4.14 6.08 1.34
N VAL A 154 -4.88 5.44 0.46
CA VAL A 154 -4.44 5.06 -0.87
C VAL A 154 -5.45 5.60 -1.87
N ASP A 155 -4.98 6.49 -2.73
CA ASP A 155 -5.76 7.10 -3.80
C ASP A 155 -5.05 6.82 -5.13
N VAL A 156 -5.72 6.07 -6.00
CA VAL A 156 -5.19 5.70 -7.30
C VAL A 156 -6.06 6.37 -8.35
N THR A 157 -5.53 7.40 -9.00
CA THR A 157 -6.20 8.09 -10.10
C THR A 157 -5.35 7.97 -11.37
N LEU A 158 -5.99 7.50 -12.46
CA LEU A 158 -5.38 7.40 -13.79
C LEU A 158 -5.88 8.57 -14.66
N PRO A 159 -5.03 9.21 -15.47
CA PRO A 159 -5.41 10.39 -16.24
C PRO A 159 -6.50 10.11 -17.29
N TRP A 160 -6.61 8.88 -17.79
CA TRP A 160 -7.60 8.47 -18.79
C TRP A 160 -8.79 7.70 -18.21
N ALA A 161 -8.66 7.09 -17.01
CA ALA A 161 -9.73 6.36 -16.37
C ALA A 161 -10.43 7.15 -15.25
N GLY A 162 -9.86 8.28 -14.83
CA GLY A 162 -10.23 8.97 -13.61
C GLY A 162 -9.83 8.19 -12.36
N ALA A 163 -10.57 8.37 -11.27
CA ALA A 163 -10.37 7.62 -10.03
C ALA A 163 -10.52 6.12 -10.31
N LEU A 164 -9.52 5.31 -9.95
CA LEU A 164 -9.58 3.84 -10.05
C LEU A 164 -10.11 3.27 -8.74
N ILE A 165 -9.41 3.58 -7.65
CA ILE A 165 -9.77 3.15 -6.30
C ILE A 165 -9.22 4.16 -5.31
N ARG A 166 -10.01 4.45 -4.30
CA ARG A 166 -9.59 5.17 -3.11
C ARG A 166 -9.97 4.33 -1.91
N TYR A 167 -9.02 4.04 -1.04
CA TYR A 167 -9.32 3.47 0.25
C TYR A 167 -8.56 4.16 1.36
N GLU A 168 -9.26 4.41 2.44
CA GLU A 168 -8.72 5.10 3.61
C GLU A 168 -9.26 4.44 4.87
N GLY A 169 -8.47 4.44 5.92
CA GLY A 169 -8.82 3.73 7.13
C GLY A 169 -7.80 3.91 8.23
N TRP A 170 -8.04 3.19 9.31
CA TRP A 170 -7.14 3.13 10.45
C TRP A 170 -6.91 1.68 10.87
N LEU A 171 -5.75 1.44 11.50
CA LEU A 171 -5.34 0.16 12.05
C LEU A 171 -4.80 0.33 13.47
N GLU A 172 -4.98 -0.70 14.27
CA GLU A 172 -4.43 -0.87 15.60
C GLU A 172 -3.78 -2.25 15.70
N PRO A 173 -2.69 -2.39 16.47
CA PRO A 173 -2.06 -3.69 16.71
C PRO A 173 -3.03 -4.62 17.45
N GLN A 174 -2.99 -5.91 17.10
CA GLN A 174 -3.73 -6.96 17.81
C GLN A 174 -2.85 -7.73 18.79
#